data_AF-A0A7S1SVK9-F1
#
_entry.id   AF-A0A7S1SVK9-F1
#
_cell.length_a   1.000
_cell.length_b   1.000
_cell.length_c   1.000
_cell.angle_alpha   90.00
_cell.angle_beta   90.00
_cell.angle_gamma   90.00
#
_symmetry.space_group_name_H-M   'P 1'
#
loop_
_entity.id
_entity.type
_entity.pdbx_description
1 polymer ?
#
loop_
_entity_poly.entity_id
_entity_poly.type
_entity_poly.pdbx_seq_one_letter_code
_entity_poly.pdbx_strand_id
1 'polypeptide(L)'
;EQLKRDILAAVAGTSCGVRADGITRGEVEALLAKLEASNPTPEPAISAGMDGDWAVAYTDAPPPSNGVLGPFTGRAFQNIDLQAGEYENLLKVGGIEQPWLTASLMAGWEVLDGSTWRVLFRDLTIRIFGLRLLRREFQETT
;
A
#
# COMPACT_ATOMS: atom_id res chain seq x y z
N GLU A 1 3.81 20.25 5.24
CA GLU A 1 4.88 20.23 4.21
C GLU A 1 6.26 19.78 4.68
N GLN A 2 6.91 20.41 5.67
CA GLN A 2 8.26 19.96 6.09
C GLN A 2 8.27 18.50 6.57
N LEU A 3 7.32 18.12 7.43
CA LEU A 3 7.23 16.76 7.98
C LEU A 3 7.08 15.68 6.89
N LYS A 4 6.28 15.95 5.85
CA LYS A 4 6.15 15.04 4.70
C LYS A 4 7.49 14.86 3.96
N ARG A 5 8.27 15.94 3.80
CA ARG A 5 9.60 15.87 3.20
C ARG A 5 10.58 15.07 4.06
N ASP A 6 10.53 15.25 5.38
CA ASP A 6 11.39 14.52 6.32
C ASP A 6 11.09 13.01 6.26
N ILE A 7 9.81 12.63 6.23
CA ILE A 7 9.39 11.23 6.04
C ILE A 7 9.92 10.68 4.71
N LEU A 8 9.72 11.41 3.61
CA LEU A 8 10.19 10.97 2.29
C LEU A 8 11.71 10.82 2.23
N ALA A 9 12.47 11.65 2.95
CA ALA A 9 13.91 11.53 3.08
C ALA A 9 14.31 10.30 3.91
N ALA A 10 13.66 10.07 5.05
CA ALA A 10 13.95 8.93 5.92
C ALA A 10 13.64 7.57 5.25
N VAL A 11 12.61 7.50 4.41
CA VAL A 11 12.23 6.26 3.71
C VAL A 11 12.98 6.06 2.39
N ALA A 12 13.74 7.06 1.93
CA ALA A 12 14.47 6.98 0.67
C ALA A 12 15.45 5.81 0.67
N GLY A 13 15.40 4.96 -0.36
CA GLY A 13 16.28 3.80 -0.49
C GLY A 13 15.91 2.59 0.38
N THR A 14 14.89 2.69 1.23
CA THR A 14 14.45 1.57 2.10
C THR A 14 13.58 0.54 1.39
N SER A 15 13.26 0.72 0.10
CA SER A 15 12.32 -0.11 -0.65
C SER A 15 10.97 -0.26 0.05
N CYS A 16 10.26 0.86 0.23
CA CYS A 16 8.96 0.90 0.92
C CYS A 16 9.00 0.39 2.37
N GLY A 17 10.16 0.47 3.04
CA GLY A 17 10.36 -0.01 4.42
C GLY A 17 10.99 -1.40 4.54
N VAL A 18 11.03 -2.20 3.46
CA VAL A 18 11.54 -3.58 3.46
C VAL A 18 13.00 -3.68 3.91
N ARG A 19 13.83 -2.69 3.55
CA ARG A 19 15.25 -2.62 3.87
C ARG A 19 15.56 -1.70 5.05
N ALA A 20 14.55 -1.12 5.70
CA ALA A 20 14.76 -0.28 6.87
C ALA A 20 15.22 -1.14 8.05
N ASP A 21 16.27 -0.70 8.75
CA ASP A 21 16.70 -1.28 10.02
C ASP A 21 15.84 -0.75 11.19
N GLY A 22 16.09 -1.24 12.41
CA GLY A 22 15.30 -0.86 13.58
C GLY A 22 15.39 0.63 13.92
N ILE A 23 16.54 1.27 13.66
CA ILE A 23 16.74 2.70 13.92
C ILE A 23 15.91 3.51 12.92
N THR A 24 16.04 3.19 11.63
CA THR A 24 15.30 3.86 10.55
C THR A 24 13.80 3.70 10.72
N ARG A 25 13.31 2.51 11.10
CA ARG A 25 11.87 2.29 11.37
C ARG A 25 11.37 3.15 12.52
N GLY A 26 12.09 3.19 13.63
CA GLY A 26 11.73 4.02 14.78
C GLY A 26 11.69 5.51 14.44
N GLU A 27 12.62 5.98 13.60
CA GLU A 27 12.61 7.36 13.10
C GLU A 27 11.37 7.64 12.23
N VAL A 28 11.09 6.77 11.26
CA VAL A 28 9.93 6.90 10.37
C VAL A 28 8.61 6.85 11.16
N GLU A 29 8.46 5.91 12.10
CA GLU A 29 7.28 5.80 12.97
C GLU A 29 7.08 7.07 13.81
N ALA A 30 8.15 7.63 14.37
CA ALA A 30 8.07 8.88 15.14
C ALA A 30 7.66 10.08 14.27
N LEU A 31 8.05 10.12 12.99
CA LEU A 31 7.64 11.15 12.06
C LEU A 31 6.18 10.95 11.58
N LEU A 32 5.78 9.71 11.32
CA LEU A 32 4.39 9.35 10.95
C LEU A 32 3.41 9.69 12.07
N ALA A 33 3.73 9.38 13.33
CA ALA A 33 2.89 9.73 14.47
C ALA A 33 2.66 11.25 14.60
N LYS A 34 3.68 12.07 14.30
CA LYS A 34 3.52 13.54 14.23
C LYS A 34 2.63 13.97 13.07
N LEU A 35 2.70 13.26 11.93
CA LEU A 35 1.90 13.58 10.74
C LEU A 35 0.43 13.27 10.99
N GLU A 36 0.15 12.10 11.57
CA GLU A 36 -1.18 11.67 12.00
C GLU A 36 -1.80 12.64 13.01
N ALA A 37 -1.04 13.04 14.04
CA ALA A 37 -1.50 14.03 15.02
C ALA A 37 -1.81 15.41 14.41
N SER A 38 -1.21 15.72 13.24
CA SER A 38 -1.45 16.95 12.50
C SER A 38 -2.51 16.83 11.39
N ASN A 39 -3.11 15.65 11.22
CA ASN A 39 -4.10 15.42 10.18
C ASN A 39 -5.36 16.27 10.47
N PRO A 40 -5.73 17.21 9.58
CA PRO A 40 -6.91 18.04 9.79
C PRO A 40 -8.23 17.28 9.55
N THR A 41 -8.17 16.05 9.02
CA THR A 41 -9.33 15.22 8.71
C THR A 41 -9.68 14.38 9.95
N PRO A 42 -10.82 14.62 10.62
CA PRO A 42 -11.16 13.91 11.86
C PRO A 42 -11.45 12.42 11.66
N GLU A 43 -12.08 12.08 10.53
CA GLU A 43 -12.45 10.71 10.18
C GLU A 43 -11.87 10.35 8.80
N PRO A 44 -10.55 10.12 8.70
CA PRO A 44 -9.91 9.86 7.41
C PRO A 44 -10.45 8.61 6.71
N ALA A 45 -10.93 7.61 7.44
CA ALA A 45 -11.47 6.37 6.88
C ALA A 45 -12.74 6.56 6.03
N ILE A 46 -13.45 7.69 6.19
CA ILE A 46 -14.63 8.02 5.39
C ILE A 46 -14.43 9.30 4.56
N SER A 47 -13.19 9.78 4.50
CA SER A 47 -12.85 10.99 3.76
C SER A 47 -12.81 10.72 2.27
N ALA A 48 -13.40 11.62 1.48
CA ALA A 48 -13.24 11.63 0.03
C ALA A 48 -11.76 11.77 -0.40
N GLY A 49 -10.88 12.26 0.49
CA GLY A 49 -9.44 12.35 0.23
C GLY A 49 -8.71 11.01 0.18
N MET A 50 -9.37 9.88 0.46
CA MET A 50 -8.81 8.54 0.28
C MET A 50 -8.87 8.07 -1.17
N ASP A 51 -9.81 8.57 -1.97
CA ASP A 51 -10.02 8.14 -3.36
C ASP A 51 -8.81 8.50 -4.25
N GLY A 52 -8.41 7.55 -5.10
CA GLY A 52 -7.40 7.78 -6.12
C GLY A 52 -6.25 6.76 -6.16
N ASP A 53 -5.24 7.13 -6.94
CA ASP A 53 -4.02 6.35 -7.17
C ASP A 53 -2.86 6.85 -6.31
N TRP A 54 -2.37 5.99 -5.43
CA TRP A 54 -1.34 6.30 -4.45
C TRP A 54 -0.08 5.49 -4.69
N ALA A 55 1.07 6.15 -4.67
CA ALA A 55 2.36 5.46 -4.60
C ALA A 55 2.72 5.22 -3.14
N VAL A 56 3.04 3.97 -2.79
CA VAL A 56 3.40 3.60 -1.41
C VAL A 56 4.84 4.00 -1.14
N ALA A 57 5.04 5.03 -0.31
CA ALA A 57 6.38 5.47 0.09
C ALA A 57 6.99 4.58 1.18
N TYR A 58 6.15 4.09 2.11
CA TYR A 58 6.52 3.24 3.23
C TYR A 58 5.30 2.44 3.70
N THR A 59 5.52 1.21 4.15
CA THR A 59 4.51 0.41 4.83
C THR A 59 5.18 -0.69 5.66
N ASP A 60 4.54 -1.07 6.76
CA ASP A 60 4.85 -2.25 7.57
C ASP A 60 3.97 -3.46 7.21
N ALA A 61 3.08 -3.31 6.21
CA ALA A 61 2.22 -4.38 5.74
C ALA A 61 3.02 -5.56 5.16
N PRO A 62 2.48 -6.79 5.21
CA PRO A 62 3.11 -7.93 4.57
C PRO A 62 3.09 -7.83 3.03
N PRO A 63 3.88 -8.66 2.32
CA PRO A 63 3.80 -8.82 0.87
C PRO A 63 2.39 -9.17 0.37
N PRO A 64 1.98 -8.70 -0.83
CA PRO A 64 2.76 -7.89 -1.77
C PRO A 64 2.67 -6.37 -1.52
N SER A 65 1.88 -5.92 -0.54
CA SER A 65 1.60 -4.50 -0.28
C SER A 65 2.86 -3.68 0.03
N ASN A 66 3.92 -4.32 0.54
CA ASN A 66 5.21 -3.69 0.80
C ASN A 66 6.19 -3.64 -0.38
N GLY A 67 5.73 -3.95 -1.59
CA GLY A 67 6.56 -3.86 -2.78
C GLY A 67 7.42 -5.10 -3.06
N VAL A 68 7.16 -6.22 -2.37
CA VAL A 68 7.92 -7.47 -2.51
C VAL A 68 7.00 -8.62 -2.92
N LEU A 69 7.49 -9.49 -3.81
CA LEU A 69 6.89 -10.80 -4.09
C LEU A 69 7.99 -11.83 -4.24
N GLY A 70 8.20 -12.65 -3.21
CA GLY A 70 9.32 -13.58 -3.16
C GLY A 70 10.66 -12.85 -3.35
N PRO A 71 11.50 -13.23 -4.33
CA PRO A 71 12.79 -12.58 -4.58
C PRO A 71 12.67 -11.24 -5.34
N PHE A 72 11.45 -10.88 -5.79
CA PHE A 72 11.24 -9.72 -6.64
C PHE A 72 10.86 -8.50 -5.80
N THR A 73 11.55 -7.39 -6.03
CA THR A 73 11.24 -6.09 -5.42
C THR A 73 10.86 -5.10 -6.52
N GLY A 74 9.81 -4.31 -6.28
CA GLY A 74 9.30 -3.34 -7.23
C GLY A 74 8.74 -2.09 -6.56
N ARG A 75 7.87 -1.39 -7.28
CA ARG A 75 7.09 -0.26 -6.75
C ARG A 75 5.71 -0.76 -6.34
N ALA A 76 5.29 -0.42 -5.13
CA ALA A 76 3.94 -0.66 -4.63
C ALA A 76 3.06 0.57 -4.85
N PHE A 77 1.82 0.31 -5.21
CA PHE A 77 0.76 1.29 -5.41
C PHE A 77 -0.49 0.83 -4.69
N GLN A 78 -1.35 1.78 -4.33
CA GLN A 78 -2.69 1.54 -3.83
C GLN A 78 -3.67 2.31 -4.71
N ASN A 79 -4.66 1.63 -5.26
CA ASN A 79 -5.78 2.26 -5.94
C ASN A 79 -7.02 2.10 -5.05
N ILE A 80 -7.70 3.20 -4.77
CA ILE A 80 -8.91 3.25 -3.96
C ILE A 80 -10.00 3.89 -4.80
N ASP A 81 -11.07 3.14 -5.07
CA ASP A 81 -12.30 3.63 -5.68
C ASP A 81 -13.42 3.55 -4.64
N LEU A 82 -13.74 4.71 -4.04
CA LEU A 82 -14.78 4.81 -3.01
C LEU A 82 -16.18 4.55 -3.57
N GLN A 83 -16.41 4.84 -4.85
CA GLN A 83 -17.71 4.65 -5.50
C GLN A 83 -17.97 3.16 -5.78
N ALA A 84 -16.96 2.44 -6.25
CA ALA A 84 -17.04 1.01 -6.53
C ALA A 84 -16.88 0.15 -5.26
N GLY A 85 -16.31 0.70 -4.19
CA GLY A 85 -15.96 -0.06 -2.99
C GLY A 85 -14.82 -1.04 -3.27
N GLU A 86 -13.83 -0.58 -4.04
CA GLU A 86 -12.68 -1.38 -4.50
C GLU A 86 -11.34 -0.80 -4.04
N TYR A 87 -10.49 -1.67 -3.51
CA TYR A 87 -9.17 -1.36 -2.99
C TYR A 87 -8.15 -2.34 -3.57
N GLU A 88 -7.19 -1.84 -4.34
CA GLU A 88 -6.12 -2.63 -4.94
C GLU A 88 -4.78 -2.33 -4.27
N ASN A 89 -4.04 -3.36 -3.86
CA ASN A 89 -2.58 -3.24 -3.73
C ASN A 89 -1.93 -3.79 -4.99
N LEU A 90 -1.16 -2.94 -5.67
CA LEU A 90 -0.50 -3.28 -6.92
C LEU A 90 1.03 -3.18 -6.79
N LEU A 91 1.71 -4.31 -6.96
CA LEU A 91 3.15 -4.38 -7.13
C LEU A 91 3.49 -4.38 -8.63
N LYS A 92 4.41 -3.49 -9.05
CA LYS A 92 5.00 -3.45 -10.39
C LYS A 92 6.52 -3.67 -10.33
N VAL A 93 7.03 -4.69 -11.02
CA VAL A 93 8.46 -5.05 -11.06
C VAL A 93 9.03 -4.84 -12.46
N GLY A 94 10.24 -4.25 -12.52
CA GLY A 94 10.99 -4.04 -13.77
C GLY A 94 10.57 -2.83 -14.60
N GLY A 95 9.72 -1.95 -14.05
CA GLY A 95 9.25 -0.73 -14.70
C GLY A 95 7.92 -0.30 -14.11
N ILE A 96 7.58 1.00 -14.19
CA ILE A 96 6.27 1.52 -13.76
C ILE A 96 5.27 1.48 -14.91
N GLU A 97 5.70 1.91 -16.09
CA GLU A 97 4.86 1.95 -17.30
C GLU A 97 4.77 0.58 -17.98
N GLN A 98 5.89 -0.16 -18.01
CA GLN A 98 5.98 -1.47 -18.65
C GLN A 98 6.61 -2.50 -17.69
N PRO A 99 5.93 -2.86 -16.58
CA PRO A 99 6.40 -3.90 -15.69
C PRO A 99 6.39 -5.26 -16.39
N TRP A 100 7.45 -6.05 -16.23
CA TRP A 100 7.45 -7.44 -16.69
C TRP A 100 6.73 -8.38 -15.73
N LEU A 101 6.56 -7.98 -14.46
CA LEU A 101 5.79 -8.71 -13.45
C LEU A 101 4.90 -7.76 -12.67
N THR A 102 3.64 -8.15 -12.50
CA THR A 102 2.69 -7.46 -11.63
C THR A 102 2.01 -8.43 -10.68
N ALA A 103 1.81 -8.02 -9.43
CA ALA A 103 0.90 -8.68 -8.50
C ALA A 103 -0.16 -7.68 -8.04
N SER A 104 -1.42 -8.03 -8.25
CA SER A 104 -2.60 -7.25 -7.89
C SER A 104 -3.34 -8.01 -6.80
N LEU A 105 -3.50 -7.39 -5.64
CA LEU A 105 -4.29 -7.91 -4.53
C LEU A 105 -5.52 -7.03 -4.37
N MET A 106 -6.66 -7.55 -4.82
CA MET A 106 -7.94 -6.85 -4.82
C MET A 106 -8.72 -7.15 -3.55
N ALA A 107 -9.33 -6.12 -2.99
CA ALA A 107 -10.08 -6.13 -1.76
C ALA A 107 -11.27 -5.15 -1.79
N GLY A 108 -12.23 -5.37 -0.89
CA GLY A 108 -13.12 -4.31 -0.40
C GLY A 108 -12.72 -3.91 1.03
N TRP A 109 -13.56 -3.12 1.69
CA TRP A 109 -13.37 -2.81 3.11
C TRP A 109 -14.68 -2.64 3.86
N GLU A 110 -14.59 -2.80 5.17
CA GLU A 110 -15.59 -2.33 6.14
C GLU A 110 -14.95 -1.23 6.99
N VAL A 111 -15.70 -0.16 7.24
CA VAL A 111 -15.26 0.90 8.17
C VAL A 111 -15.48 0.41 9.60
N LEU A 112 -14.41 0.30 10.38
CA LEU A 112 -14.48 -0.10 11.79
C LEU A 112 -14.72 1.12 12.68
N ASP A 113 -14.03 2.22 12.39
CA ASP A 113 -14.13 3.51 13.07
C ASP A 113 -13.69 4.64 12.13
N GLY A 114 -13.63 5.88 12.63
CA GLY A 114 -13.27 7.05 11.84
C GLY A 114 -11.88 6.99 11.18
N SER A 115 -11.00 6.09 11.60
CA SER A 115 -9.61 5.97 11.12
C SER A 115 -9.24 4.59 10.57
N THR A 116 -10.07 3.58 10.78
CA THR A 116 -9.67 2.18 10.55
C THR A 116 -10.59 1.49 9.53
N TRP A 117 -9.97 0.82 8.56
CA TRP A 117 -10.62 -0.13 7.68
C TRP A 117 -10.27 -1.57 8.06
N ARG A 118 -11.29 -2.44 8.06
CA ARG A 118 -11.08 -3.88 7.90
C ARG A 118 -11.02 -4.19 6.41
N VAL A 119 -9.86 -4.62 5.94
CA VAL A 119 -9.66 -4.99 4.53
C VAL A 119 -10.19 -6.40 4.28
N LEU A 120 -11.02 -6.56 3.25
CA LEU A 120 -11.63 -7.82 2.85
C LEU A 120 -11.05 -8.29 1.52
N PHE A 121 -10.02 -9.14 1.56
CA PHE A 121 -9.34 -9.63 0.35
C PHE A 121 -10.25 -10.53 -0.49
N ARG A 122 -10.31 -10.25 -1.79
CA ARG A 122 -11.12 -10.97 -2.78
C ARG A 122 -10.25 -11.90 -3.62
N ASP A 123 -9.25 -11.36 -4.32
CA ASP A 123 -8.33 -12.18 -5.10
C ASP A 123 -6.94 -11.59 -5.29
N LEU A 124 -5.97 -12.50 -5.46
CA LEU A 124 -4.60 -12.21 -5.86
C LEU A 124 -4.40 -12.65 -7.32
N THR A 125 -4.02 -11.71 -8.18
CA THR A 125 -3.68 -11.95 -9.58
C THR A 125 -2.20 -11.64 -9.84
N ILE A 126 -1.47 -12.61 -10.40
CA ILE A 126 -0.07 -12.44 -10.83
C ILE A 126 0.00 -12.52 -12.36
N ARG A 127 0.65 -11.53 -12.97
CA ARG A 127 0.90 -11.48 -14.42
C ARG A 127 2.39 -11.36 -14.71
N ILE A 128 2.84 -12.04 -15.75
CA ILE A 128 4.18 -11.90 -16.31
C ILE A 128 4.05 -11.52 -17.79
N PHE A 129 4.72 -10.45 -18.21
CA PHE A 129 4.59 -9.84 -19.54
C PHE A 129 3.12 -9.60 -19.95
N GLY A 130 2.28 -9.19 -18.98
CA GLY A 130 0.84 -8.99 -19.16
C GLY A 130 -0.02 -10.27 -19.16
N LEU A 131 0.60 -11.44 -19.33
CA LEU A 131 -0.09 -12.73 -19.32
C LEU A 131 -0.39 -13.17 -17.89
N ARG A 132 -1.66 -13.48 -17.61
CA ARG A 132 -2.10 -13.97 -16.29
C ARG A 132 -1.53 -15.38 -16.05
N LEU A 133 -0.67 -15.51 -15.06
CA LEU A 133 -0.12 -16.79 -14.64
C LEU A 133 -0.90 -17.44 -13.50
N LEU A 134 -1.32 -16.63 -12.53
CA LEU A 134 -2.05 -17.09 -11.37
C LEU A 134 -3.20 -16.14 -11.08
N ARG A 135 -4.33 -16.72 -10.70
CA ARG A 135 -5.38 -16.04 -9.93
C ARG A 135 -5.76 -16.94 -8.77
N ARG A 136 -5.81 -16.37 -7.57
CA ARG A 136 -6.26 -17.06 -6.37
C ARG A 136 -7.33 -16.21 -5.71
N GLU A 137 -8.54 -16.74 -5.67
CA GLU A 137 -9.62 -16.16 -4.89
C GLU A 137 -9.44 -16.54 -3.41
N PHE A 138 -9.71 -15.59 -2.53
CA PHE A 138 -9.77 -15.80 -1.10
C PHE A 138 -11.23 -16.09 -0.75
N GLN A 139 -11.47 -17.15 0.03
CA GLN A 139 -12.78 -17.36 0.61
C GLN A 139 -12.94 -16.40 1.77
N GLU A 140 -14.10 -15.74 1.88
CA GLU A 140 -14.45 -14.95 3.06
C GLU A 140 -14.25 -15.83 4.28
N THR A 141 -13.25 -15.50 5.10
CA THR A 141 -13.08 -16.16 6.38
C THR A 141 -14.04 -15.44 7.31
N THR A 142 -15.17 -16.10 7.61
CA THR A 142 -16.23 -15.62 8.49
C THR A 142 -15.71 -15.36 9.90
#